data_AF-A0A2S5LD53-F1
#
_entry.id   AF-A0A2S5LD53-F1
#
_cell.length_a   1.000
_cell.length_b   1.000
_cell.length_c   1.000
_cell.angle_alpha   90.00
_cell.angle_beta   90.00
_cell.angle_gamma   90.00
#
_symmetry.space_group_name_H-M   'P 1'
#
loop_
_entity.id
_entity.type
_entity.pdbx_description
1 polymer ?
#
loop_
_entity_poly.entity_id
_entity_poly.type
_entity_poly.pdbx_seq_one_letter_code
_entity_poly.pdbx_strand_id
1 'polypeptide(L)'
;MKPNVWTRAKIMTTVAEIERREADILCAALRATTPYDAAAAGRLEEWSDRKEARIRAISEWATKGGVELVSDASTLQDMPVDPRLGDRDWEEAALLGAYAALAKATIERSRAFLYFTYVSAEATDPETKALAESFAREQLTEAADLRAARRLAWRGEGRSPTLWRDFLTSFDDLVLAADLMRAIGMRAANEIERLAYDASAQPAEVA
;
A
#
# COMPACT_ATOMS: atom_id res chain seq x y z
N MET A 1 18.50 18.69 -28.92
CA MET A 1 18.46 17.37 -28.26
C MET A 1 18.20 17.65 -26.78
N LYS A 2 17.06 17.25 -26.22
CA LYS A 2 16.90 17.33 -24.75
C LYS A 2 18.00 16.46 -24.12
N PRO A 3 18.71 16.92 -23.08
CA PRO A 3 19.69 16.08 -22.41
C PRO A 3 19.00 14.78 -21.99
N ASN A 4 19.67 13.64 -22.19
CA ASN A 4 19.11 12.33 -21.85
C ASN A 4 18.91 12.26 -20.33
N VAL A 5 17.70 12.56 -19.86
CA VAL A 5 17.38 12.67 -18.44
C VAL A 5 17.37 11.28 -17.77
N TRP A 6 17.27 10.20 -18.55
CA TRP A 6 17.18 8.84 -18.05
C TRP A 6 18.50 8.11 -18.22
N THR A 7 19.28 8.06 -17.14
CA THR A 7 20.47 7.21 -17.03
C THR A 7 20.12 5.96 -16.25
N ARG A 8 20.87 4.88 -16.44
CA ARG A 8 20.76 3.66 -15.63
C ARG A 8 20.82 3.99 -14.13
N ALA A 9 21.72 4.86 -13.71
CA ALA A 9 21.82 5.31 -12.31
C ALA A 9 20.52 5.97 -11.83
N LYS A 10 19.94 6.90 -12.59
CA LYS A 10 18.69 7.57 -12.20
C LYS A 10 17.50 6.59 -12.11
N ILE A 11 17.38 5.65 -13.05
CA ILE A 11 16.34 4.62 -13.01
C ILE A 11 16.50 3.72 -11.77
N MET A 12 17.74 3.33 -11.46
CA MET A 12 18.06 2.52 -10.28
C MET A 12 17.76 3.26 -8.96
N THR A 13 18.07 4.55 -8.90
CA THR A 13 17.68 5.41 -7.77
C THR A 13 16.15 5.50 -7.64
N THR A 14 15.45 5.63 -8.76
CA THR A 14 13.97 5.71 -8.77
C THR A 14 13.35 4.44 -8.22
N VAL A 15 13.80 3.26 -8.68
CA VAL A 15 13.27 1.99 -8.14
C VAL A 15 13.62 1.82 -6.67
N ALA A 16 14.84 2.18 -6.24
CA ALA A 16 15.24 2.10 -4.83
C ALA A 16 14.34 2.97 -3.92
N GLU A 17 13.97 4.16 -4.38
CA GLU A 17 13.07 5.06 -3.66
C GLU A 17 11.65 4.47 -3.55
N ILE A 18 11.13 3.88 -4.63
CA ILE A 18 9.84 3.19 -4.63
C ILE A 18 9.85 2.04 -3.63
N GLU A 19 10.88 1.18 -3.67
CA GLU A 19 10.99 0.06 -2.73
C GLU A 19 11.02 0.54 -1.28
N ARG A 20 11.76 1.61 -0.98
CA ARG A 20 11.89 2.14 0.38
C ARG A 20 10.58 2.69 0.92
N ARG A 21 9.89 3.54 0.15
CA ARG A 21 8.60 4.11 0.57
C ARG A 21 7.55 3.04 0.82
N GLU A 22 7.52 2.00 -0.02
CA GLU A 22 6.62 0.88 0.20
C GLU A 22 7.00 0.08 1.44
N ALA A 23 8.28 -0.21 1.67
CA ALA A 23 8.75 -0.89 2.87
C ALA A 23 8.32 -0.14 4.14
N ASP A 24 8.54 1.18 4.19
CA ASP A 24 8.22 2.02 5.34
C ASP A 24 6.73 1.92 5.72
N ILE A 25 5.84 1.93 4.72
CA ILE A 25 4.40 1.83 4.95
C ILE A 25 3.94 0.43 5.28
N LEU A 26 4.49 -0.59 4.65
CA LEU A 26 4.17 -1.97 5.00
C LEU A 26 4.60 -2.26 6.44
N CYS A 27 5.77 -1.75 6.87
CA CYS A 27 6.22 -1.83 8.25
C CYS A 27 5.34 -1.03 9.23
N ALA A 28 4.89 0.17 8.84
CA ALA A 28 3.97 0.96 9.66
C ALA A 28 2.61 0.26 9.82
N ALA A 29 2.06 -0.27 8.72
CA ALA A 29 0.83 -1.04 8.73
C ALA A 29 0.98 -2.34 9.52
N LEU A 30 2.15 -2.99 9.45
CA LEU A 30 2.45 -4.20 10.22
C LEU A 30 2.34 -3.89 11.71
N ARG A 31 3.03 -2.85 12.19
CA ARG A 31 2.95 -2.41 13.59
C ARG A 31 1.52 -2.12 14.04
N ALA A 32 0.72 -1.48 13.20
CA ALA A 32 -0.68 -1.18 13.50
C ALA A 32 -1.58 -2.43 13.50
N THR A 33 -1.27 -3.43 12.68
CA THR A 33 -2.10 -4.63 12.46
C THR A 33 -1.75 -5.78 13.41
N THR A 34 -0.48 -5.92 13.81
CA THR A 34 0.04 -7.03 14.66
C THR A 34 -0.82 -7.35 15.89
N PRO A 35 -1.36 -6.38 16.65
CA PRO A 35 -2.15 -6.69 17.84
C PRO A 35 -3.51 -7.33 17.53
N TYR A 36 -4.02 -7.19 16.30
CA TYR A 36 -5.43 -7.40 15.98
C TYR A 36 -5.66 -8.52 14.96
N ASP A 37 -4.75 -8.69 13.99
CA ASP A 37 -4.88 -9.73 12.95
C ASP A 37 -3.51 -10.31 12.61
N ALA A 38 -3.18 -11.44 13.24
CA ALA A 38 -1.92 -12.15 13.00
C ALA A 38 -1.77 -12.64 11.55
N ALA A 39 -2.87 -12.97 10.87
CA ALA A 39 -2.82 -13.45 9.49
C ALA A 39 -2.59 -12.30 8.50
N ALA A 40 -3.14 -11.11 8.76
CA ALA A 40 -2.84 -9.91 7.99
C ALA A 40 -1.43 -9.39 8.30
N ALA A 41 -1.00 -9.43 9.57
CA ALA A 41 0.35 -9.07 9.99
C ALA A 41 1.41 -9.94 9.29
N GLY A 42 1.28 -11.27 9.30
CA GLY A 42 2.24 -12.14 8.61
C GLY A 42 2.34 -11.89 7.09
N ARG A 43 1.28 -11.39 6.45
CA ARG A 43 1.34 -10.97 5.04
C ARG A 43 2.07 -9.65 4.86
N LEU A 44 1.85 -8.69 5.74
CA LEU A 44 2.57 -7.42 5.71
C LEU A 44 4.06 -7.64 5.96
N GLU A 45 4.42 -8.53 6.89
CA GLU A 45 5.80 -8.96 7.16
C GLU A 45 6.45 -9.59 5.92
N GLU A 46 5.78 -10.56 5.28
CA GLU A 46 6.27 -11.15 4.03
C GLU A 46 6.57 -10.10 2.94
N TRP A 47 5.69 -9.10 2.82
CA TRP A 47 5.87 -8.03 1.86
C TRP A 47 6.97 -7.04 2.27
N SER A 48 7.05 -6.62 3.53
CA SER A 48 8.13 -5.74 3.99
C SER A 48 9.49 -6.40 3.82
N ASP A 49 9.62 -7.68 4.17
CA ASP A 49 10.87 -8.43 4.03
C ASP A 49 11.31 -8.52 2.57
N ARG A 50 10.36 -8.73 1.65
CA ARG A 50 10.64 -8.73 0.21
C ARG A 50 11.17 -7.37 -0.26
N LYS A 51 10.61 -6.27 0.26
CA LYS A 51 11.05 -4.91 -0.07
C LYS A 51 12.44 -4.62 0.49
N GLU A 52 12.70 -4.97 1.74
CA GLU A 52 14.03 -4.83 2.36
C GLU A 52 15.10 -5.63 1.62
N ALA A 53 14.79 -6.88 1.23
CA ALA A 53 15.70 -7.70 0.44
C ALA A 53 16.02 -7.06 -0.92
N ARG A 54 15.02 -6.45 -1.59
CA ARG A 54 15.22 -5.74 -2.85
C ARG A 54 16.06 -4.48 -2.68
N ILE A 55 15.81 -3.68 -1.63
CA ILE A 55 16.61 -2.50 -1.28
C ILE A 55 18.08 -2.90 -1.06
N ARG A 56 18.32 -3.99 -0.32
CA ARG A 56 19.67 -4.53 -0.08
C ARG A 56 20.37 -4.92 -1.39
N ALA A 57 19.68 -5.66 -2.25
CA ALA A 57 20.22 -6.08 -3.56
C ALA A 57 20.57 -4.87 -4.46
N ILE A 58 19.73 -3.84 -4.49
CA ILE A 58 19.98 -2.60 -5.24
C ILE A 58 21.20 -1.86 -4.66
N SER A 59 21.33 -1.81 -3.33
CA SER A 59 22.45 -1.15 -2.64
C SER A 59 23.79 -1.87 -2.89
N GLU A 60 23.78 -3.20 -2.88
CA GLU A 60 24.95 -4.02 -3.23
C GLU A 60 25.36 -3.82 -4.70
N TRP A 61 24.39 -3.78 -5.61
CA TRP A 61 24.65 -3.47 -7.02
C TRP A 61 25.29 -2.09 -7.18
N ALA A 62 24.77 -1.07 -6.49
CA ALA A 62 25.27 0.29 -6.58
C ALA A 62 26.69 0.40 -6.05
N THR A 63 26.99 -0.26 -4.93
CA THR A 63 28.33 -0.30 -4.34
C THR A 63 29.32 -0.98 -5.29
N LYS A 64 28.96 -2.12 -5.89
CA LYS A 64 29.81 -2.82 -6.88
C LYS A 64 30.05 -1.98 -8.13
N GLY A 65 29.08 -1.17 -8.52
CA GLY A 65 29.16 -0.28 -9.68
C GLY A 65 29.83 1.07 -9.41
N GLY A 66 30.18 1.39 -8.17
CA GLY A 66 30.65 2.74 -7.79
C GLY A 66 29.60 3.82 -8.02
N VAL A 67 28.31 3.46 -7.99
CA VAL A 67 27.18 4.37 -8.20
C VAL A 67 26.67 4.83 -6.84
N GLU A 68 26.59 6.13 -6.64
CA GLU A 68 25.95 6.70 -5.45
C GLU A 68 24.43 6.78 -5.66
N LEU A 69 23.66 6.09 -4.81
CA LEU A 69 22.21 6.19 -4.78
C LEU A 69 21.81 7.39 -3.93
N VAL A 70 21.41 8.48 -4.58
CA VAL A 70 20.89 9.66 -3.87
C VAL A 70 19.43 9.41 -3.52
N SER A 71 19.13 9.24 -2.23
CA SER A 71 17.75 9.19 -1.75
C SER A 71 17.13 10.58 -1.86
N ASP A 72 16.27 10.78 -2.86
CA ASP A 72 15.57 12.05 -3.03
C ASP A 72 14.13 11.79 -3.50
N ALA A 73 13.16 12.25 -2.71
CA ALA A 73 11.74 12.19 -3.04
C ALA A 73 11.41 12.93 -4.36
N SER A 74 12.24 13.90 -4.76
CA SER A 74 12.13 14.58 -6.05
C SER A 74 12.30 13.62 -7.24
N THR A 75 12.97 12.48 -7.03
CA THR A 75 13.14 11.42 -8.03
C THR A 75 11.80 10.84 -8.51
N LEU A 76 10.76 10.92 -7.68
CA LEU A 76 9.42 10.43 -8.01
C LEU A 76 8.50 11.48 -8.63
N GLN A 77 8.95 12.72 -8.82
CA GLN A 77 8.13 13.79 -9.43
C GLN A 77 7.66 13.43 -10.84
N ASP A 78 8.45 12.64 -11.56
CA ASP A 78 8.14 12.18 -12.90
C ASP A 78 7.15 10.99 -12.93
N MET A 79 6.79 10.40 -11.78
CA MET A 79 5.82 9.29 -11.72
C MET A 79 4.38 9.82 -11.86
N PRO A 80 3.57 9.24 -12.78
CA PRO A 80 2.21 9.72 -13.03
C PRO A 80 1.37 9.63 -11.76
N VAL A 81 0.66 10.70 -11.40
CA VAL A 81 -0.29 10.70 -10.28
C VAL A 81 -1.59 10.04 -10.74
N ASP A 82 -2.21 9.18 -9.92
CA ASP A 82 -3.54 8.62 -10.21
C ASP A 82 -4.64 9.40 -9.46
N PRO A 83 -5.42 10.25 -10.15
CA PRO A 83 -6.46 11.06 -9.49
C PRO A 83 -7.61 10.21 -8.93
N ARG A 84 -7.77 8.95 -9.38
CA ARG A 84 -8.91 8.09 -9.02
C ARG A 84 -8.80 7.47 -7.63
N LEU A 85 -7.61 7.47 -7.04
CA LEU A 85 -7.35 6.80 -5.77
C LEU A 85 -7.11 7.77 -4.62
N GLY A 86 -7.21 9.07 -4.90
CA GLY A 86 -6.93 10.17 -3.97
C GLY A 86 -5.45 10.27 -3.63
N ASP A 87 -5.01 11.44 -3.22
CA ASP A 87 -3.70 11.65 -2.60
C ASP A 87 -3.70 11.14 -1.15
N ARG A 88 -4.23 9.94 -0.90
CA ARG A 88 -4.06 9.36 0.42
C ARG A 88 -2.58 9.15 0.66
N ASP A 89 -2.09 9.90 1.64
CA ASP A 89 -0.72 9.82 2.04
C ASP A 89 -0.43 8.43 2.57
N TRP A 90 0.82 8.05 2.36
CA TRP A 90 1.39 6.79 2.76
C TRP A 90 1.11 6.46 4.24
N GLU A 91 1.15 7.48 5.12
CA GLU A 91 0.89 7.34 6.56
C GLU A 91 -0.58 7.04 6.87
N GLU A 92 -1.53 7.67 6.18
CA GLU A 92 -2.96 7.39 6.35
C GLU A 92 -3.29 5.95 5.95
N ALA A 93 -2.71 5.47 4.84
CA ALA A 93 -2.90 4.10 4.39
C ALA A 93 -2.39 3.06 5.40
N ALA A 94 -1.30 3.35 6.11
CA ALA A 94 -0.78 2.47 7.16
C ALA A 94 -1.72 2.38 8.37
N LEU A 95 -2.31 3.52 8.78
CA LEU A 95 -3.23 3.60 9.91
C LEU A 95 -4.56 2.89 9.66
N LEU A 96 -4.99 2.83 8.40
CA LEU A 96 -6.20 2.13 7.98
C LEU A 96 -6.03 0.59 7.91
N GLY A 97 -4.83 0.07 8.16
CA GLY A 97 -4.55 -1.36 8.28
C GLY A 97 -4.08 -2.04 6.99
N ALA A 98 -3.93 -3.37 7.06
CA ALA A 98 -3.28 -4.16 6.02
C ALA A 98 -3.90 -4.01 4.63
N TYR A 99 -5.24 -4.03 4.53
CA TYR A 99 -5.91 -3.85 3.25
C TYR A 99 -5.58 -2.51 2.59
N ALA A 100 -5.59 -1.41 3.36
CA ALA A 100 -5.33 -0.07 2.84
C ALA A 100 -3.86 0.11 2.44
N ALA A 101 -2.92 -0.38 3.24
CA ALA A 101 -1.49 -0.37 2.91
C ALA A 101 -1.18 -1.16 1.63
N LEU A 102 -1.72 -2.39 1.50
CA LEU A 102 -1.56 -3.21 0.30
C LEU A 102 -2.25 -2.59 -0.93
N ALA A 103 -3.37 -1.89 -0.72
CA ALA A 103 -4.02 -1.12 -1.78
C ALA A 103 -3.11 0.02 -2.26
N LYS A 104 -2.53 0.81 -1.35
CA LYS A 104 -1.60 1.89 -1.68
C LYS A 104 -0.37 1.37 -2.43
N ALA A 105 0.27 0.31 -1.94
CA ALA A 105 1.40 -0.33 -2.63
C ALA A 105 1.01 -0.80 -4.05
N THR A 106 -0.19 -1.37 -4.24
CA THR A 106 -0.66 -1.79 -5.57
C THR A 106 -0.72 -0.63 -6.57
N ILE A 107 -1.20 0.53 -6.12
CA ILE A 107 -1.30 1.75 -6.95
C ILE A 107 0.08 2.20 -7.36
N GLU A 108 1.01 2.22 -6.40
CA GLU A 108 2.36 2.74 -6.58
C GLU A 108 3.16 1.86 -7.53
N ARG A 109 3.00 0.53 -7.46
CA ARG A 109 3.49 -0.39 -8.49
C ARG A 109 2.86 -0.17 -9.86
N SER A 110 1.57 0.15 -9.92
CA SER A 110 0.91 0.47 -11.20
C SER A 110 1.42 1.79 -11.80
N ARG A 111 1.69 2.80 -10.97
CA ARG A 111 2.34 4.06 -11.38
C ARG A 111 3.77 3.82 -11.86
N ALA A 112 4.52 2.98 -11.14
CA ALA A 112 5.89 2.62 -11.48
C ALA A 112 5.95 1.87 -12.82
N PHE A 113 5.01 0.95 -13.08
CA PHE A 113 4.86 0.29 -14.37
C PHE A 113 4.69 1.30 -15.52
N LEU A 114 3.79 2.27 -15.36
CA LEU A 114 3.57 3.31 -16.37
C LEU A 114 4.84 4.16 -16.60
N TYR A 115 5.51 4.56 -15.52
CA TYR A 115 6.76 5.30 -15.58
C TYR A 115 7.84 4.53 -16.35
N PHE A 116 8.12 3.28 -15.97
CA PHE A 116 9.17 2.51 -16.63
C PHE A 116 8.82 2.14 -18.07
N THR A 117 7.53 1.96 -18.39
CA THR A 117 7.08 1.80 -19.78
C THR A 117 7.38 3.05 -20.60
N TYR A 118 7.08 4.24 -20.06
CA TYR A 118 7.41 5.51 -20.70
C TYR A 118 8.92 5.68 -20.90
N VAL A 119 9.72 5.42 -19.86
CA VAL A 119 11.19 5.50 -19.95
C VAL A 119 11.73 4.52 -21.00
N SER A 120 11.19 3.29 -21.08
CA SER A 120 11.62 2.31 -22.08
C SER A 120 11.32 2.75 -23.52
N ALA A 121 10.23 3.51 -23.72
CA ALA A 121 9.86 4.04 -25.02
C ALA A 121 10.73 5.23 -25.44
N GLU A 122 11.04 6.13 -24.50
CA GLU A 122 11.67 7.43 -24.78
C GLU A 122 13.19 7.45 -24.63
N ALA A 123 13.78 6.53 -23.84
CA ALA A 123 15.23 6.49 -23.66
C ALA A 123 15.92 6.32 -25.02
N THR A 124 17.11 6.90 -25.21
CA THR A 124 17.88 6.72 -26.44
C THR A 124 18.92 5.62 -26.33
N ASP A 125 19.41 5.36 -25.11
CA ASP A 125 20.39 4.33 -24.79
C ASP A 125 19.74 2.93 -24.74
N PRO A 126 20.21 1.95 -25.54
CA PRO A 126 19.64 0.60 -25.56
C PRO A 126 19.68 -0.14 -24.23
N GLU A 127 20.73 0.05 -23.41
CA GLU A 127 20.83 -0.61 -22.11
C GLU A 127 19.80 -0.04 -21.12
N THR A 128 19.64 1.28 -21.12
CA THR A 128 18.62 1.98 -20.34
C THR A 128 17.22 1.54 -20.74
N LYS A 129 16.94 1.40 -22.05
CA LYS A 129 15.66 0.85 -22.54
C LYS A 129 15.38 -0.54 -21.98
N ALA A 130 16.34 -1.45 -22.14
CA ALA A 130 16.19 -2.85 -21.71
C ALA A 130 15.99 -2.95 -20.19
N LEU A 131 16.73 -2.14 -19.42
CA LEU A 131 16.58 -2.08 -17.97
C LEU A 131 15.20 -1.55 -17.55
N ALA A 132 14.74 -0.45 -18.17
CA ALA A 132 13.42 0.10 -17.90
C ALA A 132 12.30 -0.90 -18.25
N GLU A 133 12.41 -1.59 -19.38
CA GLU A 133 11.44 -2.63 -19.75
C GLU A 133 11.42 -3.79 -18.74
N SER A 134 12.59 -4.23 -18.27
CA SER A 134 12.71 -5.21 -17.20
C SER A 134 11.97 -4.75 -15.95
N PHE A 135 12.19 -3.52 -15.50
CA PHE A 135 11.49 -2.97 -14.34
C PHE A 135 9.99 -2.88 -14.56
N ALA A 136 9.52 -2.43 -15.73
CA ALA A 136 8.09 -2.40 -16.04
C ALA A 136 7.44 -3.78 -15.84
N ARG A 137 8.05 -4.86 -16.35
CA ARG A 137 7.52 -6.23 -16.19
C ARG A 137 7.50 -6.66 -14.71
N GLU A 138 8.53 -6.34 -13.95
CA GLU A 138 8.58 -6.61 -12.51
C GLU A 138 7.46 -5.86 -11.77
N GLN A 139 7.30 -4.55 -12.02
CA GLN A 139 6.27 -3.74 -11.36
C GLN A 139 4.86 -4.25 -11.65
N LEU A 140 4.60 -4.71 -12.89
CA LEU A 140 3.32 -5.30 -13.26
C LEU A 140 3.05 -6.61 -12.50
N THR A 141 4.08 -7.45 -12.37
CA THR A 141 4.02 -8.72 -11.64
C THR A 141 3.73 -8.46 -10.16
N GLU A 142 4.51 -7.59 -9.53
CA GLU A 142 4.31 -7.24 -8.12
C GLU A 142 2.95 -6.58 -7.87
N ALA A 143 2.45 -5.75 -8.78
CA ALA A 143 1.09 -5.19 -8.68
C ALA A 143 0.02 -6.29 -8.71
N ALA A 144 0.24 -7.39 -9.43
CA ALA A 144 -0.68 -8.52 -9.43
C ALA A 144 -0.63 -9.28 -8.10
N ASP A 145 0.57 -9.51 -7.57
CA ASP A 145 0.79 -10.20 -6.30
C ASP A 145 0.23 -9.39 -5.11
N LEU A 146 0.44 -8.07 -5.10
CA LEU A 146 -0.14 -7.17 -4.10
C LEU A 146 -1.66 -7.16 -4.15
N ARG A 147 -2.28 -7.22 -5.34
CA ARG A 147 -3.74 -7.38 -5.46
C ARG A 147 -4.20 -8.71 -4.87
N ALA A 148 -3.43 -9.79 -5.04
CA ALA A 148 -3.75 -11.08 -4.45
C ALA A 148 -3.63 -11.03 -2.91
N ALA A 149 -2.56 -10.45 -2.39
CA ALA A 149 -2.35 -10.24 -0.96
C ALA A 149 -3.46 -9.37 -0.36
N ARG A 150 -3.85 -8.27 -1.01
CA ARG A 150 -4.95 -7.40 -0.60
C ARG A 150 -6.29 -8.15 -0.54
N ARG A 151 -6.59 -9.00 -1.53
CA ARG A 151 -7.81 -9.84 -1.51
C ARG A 151 -7.79 -10.84 -0.36
N LEU A 152 -6.62 -11.33 0.02
CA LEU A 152 -6.48 -12.22 1.18
C LEU A 152 -6.65 -11.45 2.49
N ALA A 153 -6.06 -10.25 2.62
CA ALA A 153 -6.29 -9.36 3.75
C ALA A 153 -7.77 -9.04 3.91
N TRP A 154 -8.45 -8.64 2.83
CA TRP A 154 -9.91 -8.41 2.83
C TRP A 154 -10.72 -9.62 3.30
N ARG A 155 -10.33 -10.84 2.90
CA ARG A 155 -11.01 -12.07 3.33
C ARG A 155 -10.72 -12.43 4.79
N GLY A 156 -9.56 -12.03 5.32
CA GLY A 156 -9.21 -12.14 6.74
C GLY A 156 -9.96 -11.12 7.59
N GLU A 157 -9.88 -9.84 7.21
CA GLU A 157 -10.63 -8.73 7.82
C GLU A 157 -12.14 -8.97 7.79
N GLY A 158 -12.67 -9.51 6.69
CA GLY A 158 -14.08 -9.90 6.54
C GLY A 158 -14.53 -11.07 7.44
N ARG A 159 -13.61 -11.72 8.16
CA ARG A 159 -13.89 -12.76 9.16
C ARG A 159 -13.65 -12.32 10.60
N SER A 160 -13.24 -11.08 10.86
CA SER A 160 -13.17 -10.54 12.22
C SER A 160 -14.29 -9.51 12.48
N PRO A 161 -15.54 -9.98 12.72
CA PRO A 161 -16.59 -9.20 13.37
C PRO A 161 -16.18 -8.56 14.70
N THR A 162 -15.20 -9.16 15.35
CA THR A 162 -14.88 -8.95 16.77
C THR A 162 -14.20 -7.61 17.03
N LEU A 163 -13.26 -7.18 16.18
CA LEU A 163 -12.51 -5.95 16.39
C LEU A 163 -13.37 -4.69 16.29
N TRP A 164 -14.28 -4.65 15.31
CA TRP A 164 -15.18 -3.51 15.18
C TRP A 164 -16.31 -3.58 16.19
N ARG A 165 -16.79 -4.77 16.60
CA ARG A 165 -17.79 -4.87 17.66
C ARG A 165 -17.25 -4.35 18.98
N ASP A 166 -16.05 -4.78 19.36
CA ASP A 166 -15.40 -4.37 20.61
C ASP A 166 -15.05 -2.87 20.60
N PHE A 167 -14.55 -2.35 19.46
CA PHE A 167 -14.34 -0.91 19.24
C PHE A 167 -15.64 -0.12 19.33
N LEU A 168 -16.72 -0.57 18.68
CA LEU A 168 -18.02 0.13 18.73
C LEU A 168 -18.65 0.13 20.11
N THR A 169 -18.47 -0.95 20.87
CA THR A 169 -18.91 -1.02 22.27
C THR A 169 -18.00 -0.26 23.24
N SER A 170 -16.85 0.25 22.77
CA SER A 170 -15.96 1.10 23.58
C SER A 170 -16.37 2.58 23.57
N PHE A 171 -17.28 2.97 22.69
CA PHE A 171 -17.87 4.31 22.68
C PHE A 171 -19.24 4.29 23.37
N ASP A 172 -19.41 5.18 24.34
CA ASP A 172 -20.70 5.38 25.01
C ASP A 172 -21.75 6.01 24.08
N ASP A 173 -21.32 6.71 23.02
CA ASP A 173 -22.17 7.37 22.03
C ASP A 173 -22.06 6.69 20.65
N LEU A 174 -23.09 5.91 20.31
CA LEU A 174 -23.21 5.17 19.06
C LEU A 174 -23.37 6.09 17.83
N VAL A 175 -23.85 7.32 17.99
CA VAL A 175 -24.02 8.29 16.88
C VAL A 175 -22.65 8.85 16.50
N LEU A 176 -21.82 9.21 17.49
CA LEU A 176 -20.45 9.66 17.27
C LEU A 176 -19.60 8.56 16.61
N ALA A 177 -19.75 7.31 17.07
CA ALA A 177 -19.07 6.16 16.47
C ALA A 177 -19.49 5.97 15.00
N ALA A 178 -20.78 6.11 14.69
CA ALA A 178 -21.30 6.00 13.33
C ALA A 178 -20.79 7.10 12.39
N ASP A 179 -20.67 8.33 12.88
CA ASP A 179 -20.18 9.47 12.10
C ASP A 179 -18.67 9.38 11.84
N LEU A 180 -17.89 8.97 12.84
CA LEU A 180 -16.46 8.69 12.68
C LEU A 180 -16.23 7.58 11.64
N MET A 181 -17.07 6.54 11.64
CA MET A 181 -16.96 5.45 10.68
C MET A 181 -17.45 5.80 9.28
N ARG A 182 -18.45 6.69 9.14
CA ARG A 182 -18.81 7.28 7.85
C ARG A 182 -17.66 8.11 7.28
N ALA A 183 -16.95 8.85 8.13
CA ALA A 183 -15.77 9.61 7.73
C ALA A 183 -14.58 8.71 7.33
N ILE A 184 -14.39 7.56 7.99
CA ILE A 184 -13.32 6.59 7.70
C ILE A 184 -13.67 5.66 6.52
N GLY A 185 -14.94 5.67 6.05
CA GLY A 185 -15.36 4.98 4.83
C GLY A 185 -15.44 3.46 4.95
N MET A 186 -15.87 2.92 6.10
CA MET A 186 -15.92 1.48 6.35
C MET A 186 -17.33 0.86 6.33
N ARG A 187 -17.38 -0.44 5.99
CA ARG A 187 -18.57 -1.33 5.87
C ARG A 187 -19.40 -1.51 7.15
N ALA A 188 -18.96 -0.95 8.28
CA ALA A 188 -19.58 -1.14 9.59
C ALA A 188 -20.86 -0.32 9.81
N ALA A 189 -21.17 0.67 8.95
CA ALA A 189 -22.46 1.37 8.99
C ALA A 189 -23.66 0.42 8.85
N ASN A 190 -23.57 -0.56 7.94
CA ASN A 190 -24.63 -1.56 7.74
C ASN A 190 -24.78 -2.52 8.93
N GLU A 191 -23.69 -2.76 9.67
CA GLU A 191 -23.69 -3.65 10.82
C GLU A 191 -24.16 -2.92 12.10
N ILE A 192 -23.93 -1.61 12.20
CA ILE A 192 -24.57 -0.74 13.20
C ILE A 192 -26.07 -0.68 12.96
N GLU A 193 -26.53 -0.48 11.72
CA GLU A 193 -27.97 -0.52 11.41
C GLU A 193 -28.57 -1.88 11.78
N ARG A 194 -27.86 -2.98 11.53
CA ARG A 194 -28.28 -4.33 11.91
C ARG A 194 -28.36 -4.51 13.44
N LEU A 195 -27.35 -4.06 14.18
CA LEU A 195 -27.31 -4.18 15.65
C LEU A 195 -28.32 -3.25 16.34
N ALA A 196 -28.53 -2.04 15.81
CA ALA A 196 -29.56 -1.11 16.28
C ALA A 196 -30.97 -1.65 15.99
N TYR A 197 -31.15 -2.32 14.85
CA TYR A 197 -32.37 -3.04 14.53
C TYR A 197 -32.60 -4.23 15.48
N ASP A 198 -31.58 -5.05 15.73
CA ASP A 198 -31.67 -6.20 16.64
C ASP A 198 -31.94 -5.75 18.10
N ALA A 199 -31.35 -4.63 18.54
CA ALA A 199 -31.58 -4.04 19.87
C ALA A 199 -32.97 -3.40 20.03
N SER A 200 -33.54 -2.84 18.95
CA SER A 200 -34.91 -2.30 18.94
C SER A 200 -35.99 -3.35 18.69
N ALA A 201 -35.61 -4.52 18.18
CA ALA A 201 -36.51 -5.65 17.90
C ALA A 201 -36.65 -6.64 19.06
N GLN A 202 -35.93 -6.47 20.18
CA GLN A 202 -36.22 -7.24 21.40
C GLN A 202 -37.56 -6.77 21.99
N PRO A 203 -38.61 -7.61 22.00
CA PRO A 203 -39.86 -7.23 22.66
C PRO A 203 -39.57 -7.07 24.16
N ALA A 204 -40.08 -5.99 24.74
CA ALA A 204 -40.08 -5.80 26.18
C ALA A 204 -40.64 -7.07 26.84
N GLU A 205 -39.77 -7.84 27.51
CA GLU A 205 -40.21 -8.91 28.38
C GLU A 205 -41.08 -8.26 29.46
N VAL A 206 -42.38 -8.53 29.34
CA VAL A 206 -43.40 -8.12 30.29
C VAL A 206 -43.14 -8.90 31.58
N ALA A 207 -42.75 -8.18 32.62
CA ALA A 207 -42.83 -8.61 34.02
C ALA A 207 -43.61 -7.55 34.81
#